data_AF-A0A6N3CD48-F1
#
_entry.id   AF-A0A6N3CD48-F1
#
_cell.length_a   1.000
_cell.length_b   1.000
_cell.length_c   1.000
_cell.angle_alpha   90.00
_cell.angle_beta   90.00
_cell.angle_gamma   90.00
#
_symmetry.space_group_name_H-M   'P 1'
#
loop_
_entity.id
_entity.type
_entity.pdbx_description
1 polymer ?
#
loop_
_entity_poly.entity_id
_entity_poly.type
_entity_poly.pdbx_seq_one_letter_code
_entity_poly.pdbx_strand_id
1 'polypeptide(L)'
;MDLVFKRYSSPFLLLDNLIENGRFLEFIMELLDMHEEEQIYELWLHKCFDKSYEEFKKGLKKQETDVEEVQSMDDERIGSIINDSFEILNNFKPC
;
A
#
# COMPACT_ATOMS: atom_id res chain seq x y z
N MET A 1 -17.60 4.08 -26.62
CA MET A 1 -18.25 2.87 -26.06
C MET A 1 -18.35 3.05 -24.55
N ASP A 2 -19.34 3.82 -24.06
CA ASP A 2 -19.38 4.25 -22.64
C ASP A 2 -20.76 4.15 -21.98
N LEU A 3 -21.79 3.77 -22.74
CA LEU A 3 -23.17 3.76 -22.27
C LEU A 3 -23.65 2.37 -21.85
N VAL A 4 -22.92 1.32 -22.23
CA VAL A 4 -23.32 -0.08 -21.96
C VAL A 4 -23.07 -0.44 -20.49
N PHE A 5 -21.95 0.01 -19.92
CA PHE A 5 -21.60 -0.24 -18.52
C PHE A 5 -22.29 0.70 -17.53
N LYS A 6 -22.83 1.84 -17.98
CA LYS A 6 -23.39 2.86 -17.09
C LYS A 6 -24.84 2.58 -16.65
N ARG A 7 -25.57 1.70 -17.36
CA ARG A 7 -27.02 1.55 -17.16
C ARG A 7 -27.56 0.11 -17.07
N TYR A 8 -26.87 -0.88 -17.63
CA TYR A 8 -27.39 -2.26 -17.69
C TYR A 8 -26.36 -3.37 -17.46
N SER A 9 -25.06 -3.06 -17.34
CA SER A 9 -24.07 -4.08 -17.01
C SER A 9 -23.99 -4.19 -15.50
N SER A 10 -24.50 -5.29 -14.97
CA SER A 10 -24.23 -5.68 -13.58
C SER A 10 -22.70 -5.67 -13.39
N PRO A 11 -22.16 -4.86 -12.46
CA PRO A 11 -20.72 -4.87 -12.19
C PRO A 11 -20.26 -6.25 -11.76
N PHE A 12 -21.16 -7.06 -11.18
CA PHE A 12 -20.90 -8.45 -10.83
C PHE A 12 -20.50 -9.29 -12.03
N LEU A 13 -21.04 -9.06 -13.24
CA LEU A 13 -20.62 -9.83 -14.41
C LEU A 13 -19.15 -9.62 -14.75
N LEU A 14 -18.64 -8.40 -14.62
CA LEU A 14 -17.21 -8.12 -14.80
C LEU A 14 -16.38 -8.79 -13.69
N LEU A 15 -16.83 -8.66 -12.43
CA LEU A 15 -16.13 -9.23 -11.29
C LEU A 15 -16.10 -10.76 -11.34
N ASP A 16 -17.21 -11.40 -11.68
CA ASP A 16 -17.34 -12.86 -11.83
C ASP A 16 -16.36 -13.36 -12.90
N ASN A 17 -16.30 -12.69 -14.06
CA ASN A 17 -15.30 -13.01 -15.08
C ASN A 17 -13.87 -12.83 -14.57
N LEU A 18 -13.57 -11.77 -13.81
CA LEU A 18 -12.23 -11.54 -13.26
C LEU A 18 -11.86 -12.60 -12.20
N ILE A 19 -12.82 -13.06 -11.41
CA ILE A 19 -12.64 -14.13 -10.42
C ILE A 19 -12.41 -15.47 -11.13
N GLU A 20 -13.23 -15.81 -12.14
CA GLU A 20 -13.10 -17.03 -12.94
C GLU A 20 -11.75 -17.10 -13.65
N ASN A 21 -11.22 -15.97 -14.09
CA ASN A 21 -9.91 -15.89 -14.73
C ASN A 21 -8.74 -15.72 -13.74
N GLY A 22 -9.00 -15.69 -12.42
CA GLY A 22 -7.97 -15.54 -11.39
C GLY A 22 -7.29 -14.17 -11.34
N ARG A 23 -7.81 -13.18 -12.06
CA ARG A 23 -7.24 -11.82 -12.19
C ARG A 23 -7.90 -10.78 -11.29
N PHE A 24 -8.79 -11.22 -10.41
CA PHE A 24 -9.51 -10.32 -9.51
C PHE A 24 -8.58 -9.51 -8.61
N LEU A 25 -7.52 -10.13 -8.07
CA LEU A 25 -6.54 -9.43 -7.22
C LEU A 25 -5.83 -8.30 -7.99
N GLU A 26 -5.33 -8.59 -9.20
CA GLU A 26 -4.66 -7.60 -10.07
C GLU A 26 -5.58 -6.42 -10.33
N PHE A 27 -6.84 -6.70 -10.68
CA PHE A 27 -7.84 -5.67 -10.91
C PHE A 27 -8.08 -4.80 -9.68
N ILE A 28 -8.16 -5.38 -8.48
CA ILE A 28 -8.35 -4.62 -7.24
C ILE A 28 -7.13 -3.76 -6.94
N MET A 29 -5.91 -4.27 -7.16
CA MET A 29 -4.68 -3.49 -6.99
C MET A 29 -4.64 -2.30 -7.96
N GLU A 30 -4.89 -2.52 -9.25
CA GLU A 30 -4.97 -1.43 -10.23
C GLU A 30 -6.04 -0.39 -9.87
N LEU A 31 -7.20 -0.85 -9.37
CA LEU A 31 -8.29 0.04 -8.96
C LEU A 31 -7.91 0.89 -7.74
N LEU A 32 -7.17 0.32 -6.79
CA LEU A 32 -6.64 1.06 -5.64
C LEU A 32 -5.61 2.09 -6.08
N ASP A 33 -4.66 1.73 -6.95
CA ASP A 33 -3.64 2.63 -7.48
C ASP A 33 -4.27 3.82 -8.21
N MET A 34 -5.30 3.57 -9.03
CA MET A 34 -6.03 4.63 -9.74
C MET A 34 -6.74 5.58 -8.77
N HIS A 35 -7.38 5.05 -7.73
CA HIS A 35 -8.09 5.86 -6.75
C HIS A 35 -7.13 6.69 -5.89
N GLU A 36 -5.99 6.11 -5.50
CA GLU A 36 -4.94 6.84 -4.80
C GLU A 36 -4.36 7.98 -5.64
N GLU A 37 -4.07 7.73 -6.92
CA GLU A 37 -3.61 8.76 -7.85
C GLU A 37 -4.59 9.93 -7.96
N GLU A 38 -5.89 9.64 -8.05
CA GLU A 38 -6.95 10.66 -8.08
C GLU A 38 -6.96 11.49 -6.80
N GLN A 39 -6.83 10.86 -5.63
CA GLN A 39 -6.76 11.58 -4.35
C GLN A 39 -5.51 12.48 -4.23
N ILE A 40 -4.35 11.99 -4.68
CA ILE A 40 -3.10 12.75 -4.69
C ILE A 40 -3.23 13.96 -5.64
N TYR A 41 -3.88 13.78 -6.78
CA TYR A 41 -4.16 14.85 -7.72
C TYR A 41 -5.08 15.93 -7.13
N GLU A 42 -6.17 15.53 -6.49
CA GLU A 42 -7.09 16.45 -5.80
C GLU A 42 -6.37 17.22 -4.68
N LEU A 43 -5.51 16.54 -3.91
CA LEU A 43 -4.70 17.16 -2.87
C LEU A 43 -3.76 18.23 -3.45
N TRP A 44 -3.08 17.90 -4.55
CA TRP A 44 -2.22 18.86 -5.25
C TRP A 44 -3.02 20.07 -5.73
N LEU A 45 -4.16 19.83 -6.40
CA LEU A 45 -5.01 20.88 -6.97
C LEU A 45 -5.48 21.89 -5.91
N HIS A 46 -5.79 21.40 -4.71
CA HIS A 46 -6.35 22.23 -3.64
C HIS A 46 -5.33 22.81 -2.65
N LYS A 47 -4.15 22.20 -2.52
CA LYS A 47 -3.18 22.58 -1.47
C LYS A 47 -1.81 22.98 -1.99
N CYS A 48 -1.50 22.81 -3.28
CA CYS A 48 -0.19 23.12 -3.83
C CYS A 48 -0.30 24.05 -5.05
N PHE A 49 -0.01 25.35 -4.85
CA PHE A 49 -0.07 26.36 -5.92
C PHE A 49 1.31 26.65 -6.53
N ASP A 50 2.38 26.28 -5.84
CA ASP A 50 3.75 26.72 -6.16
C ASP A 50 4.56 25.67 -6.94
N LYS A 51 4.04 24.45 -7.09
CA LYS A 51 4.75 23.31 -7.70
C LYS A 51 3.89 22.61 -8.73
N SER A 52 4.54 22.05 -9.76
CA SER A 52 3.85 21.15 -10.69
C SER A 52 3.48 19.83 -10.02
N TYR A 53 2.50 19.12 -10.60
CA TYR A 53 2.05 17.82 -10.08
C TYR A 53 3.19 16.80 -9.95
N GLU A 54 4.06 16.71 -10.95
CA GLU A 54 5.23 15.82 -10.96
C GLU A 54 6.22 16.12 -9.82
N GLU A 55 6.47 17.41 -9.55
CA GLU A 55 7.36 17.83 -8.46
C GLU A 55 6.75 17.54 -7.08
N PHE A 56 5.43 17.72 -6.96
CA PHE A 56 4.68 17.38 -5.75
C PHE A 56 4.72 15.87 -5.48
N LYS A 57 4.45 15.06 -6.51
CA LYS A 57 4.44 13.60 -6.44
C LYS A 57 5.82 13.02 -6.10
N LYS A 58 6.90 13.58 -6.66
CA LYS A 58 8.28 13.21 -6.28
C LYS A 58 8.57 13.51 -4.81
N GLY A 59 8.00 14.58 -4.25
CA GLY A 59 8.12 14.90 -2.84
C GLY A 59 7.44 13.88 -1.93
N LEU A 60 6.24 13.41 -2.28
CA LEU A 60 5.53 12.36 -1.54
C LEU A 60 6.33 11.05 -1.54
N LYS A 61 6.78 10.58 -2.72
CA LYS A 61 7.56 9.34 -2.84
C LYS A 61 8.86 9.36 -2.03
N LYS A 62 9.49 10.53 -1.93
CA LYS A 62 10.70 10.69 -1.13
C LYS A 62 10.42 10.54 0.37
N GLN A 63 9.27 11.00 0.85
CA GLN A 63 8.86 10.79 2.24
C GLN A 63 8.57 9.32 2.56
N GLU A 64 8.01 8.54 1.63
CA GLU A 64 7.76 7.10 1.82
C GLU A 64 9.08 6.32 1.95
N THR A 65 10.06 6.60 1.10
CA THR A 65 11.40 5.98 1.20
C THR A 65 12.13 6.35 2.48
N ASP A 66 11.96 7.59 2.98
CA ASP A 66 12.54 8.01 4.26
C ASP A 66 11.86 7.31 5.45
N VAL A 67 10.62 6.84 5.32
CA VAL A 67 9.91 6.06 6.36
C VAL A 67 10.30 4.57 6.29
N GLU A 68 10.54 4.02 5.10
CA GLU A 68 11.05 2.66 4.92
C GLU A 68 12.50 2.52 5.45
N GLU A 69 13.37 3.52 5.23
CA GLU A 69 14.72 3.52 5.82
C GLU A 69 14.72 3.57 7.35
N VAL A 70 13.68 4.14 7.98
CA VAL A 70 13.52 4.15 9.44
C VAL A 70 12.99 2.81 9.99
N GLN A 71 12.47 1.92 9.14
CA GLN A 71 11.98 0.58 9.53
C GLN A 71 12.93 -0.58 9.16
N SER A 72 14.16 -0.29 8.75
CA SER A 72 15.26 -1.25 8.94
C SER A 72 15.58 -1.32 10.43
N MET A 73 14.84 -2.14 11.19
CA MET A 73 15.28 -2.52 12.54
C MET A 73 16.69 -3.10 12.42
N ASP A 74 17.69 -2.38 12.94
CA ASP A 74 19.10 -2.78 12.94
C ASP A 74 19.26 -4.27 13.30
N ASP A 75 19.99 -5.03 12.48
CA ASP A 75 20.24 -6.47 12.67
C ASP A 75 20.76 -6.80 14.08
N GLU A 76 21.49 -5.87 14.69
CA GLU A 76 21.98 -5.98 16.08
C GLU A 76 20.85 -6.05 17.11
N ARG A 77 19.77 -5.29 16.89
CA ARG A 77 18.61 -5.24 17.79
C ARG A 77 17.75 -6.49 17.67
N ILE A 78 17.69 -7.08 16.48
CA ILE A 78 17.07 -8.40 16.25
C ILE A 78 17.88 -9.47 16.99
N GLY A 79 19.21 -9.43 16.89
CA GLY A 79 20.11 -10.34 17.61
C GLY A 79 19.93 -10.27 19.13
N SER A 80 19.80 -9.06 19.70
CA SER A 80 19.59 -8.90 21.14
C SER A 80 18.24 -9.45 21.59
N ILE A 81 17.15 -9.22 20.84
CA ILE A 81 15.81 -9.72 21.19
C ILE A 81 15.76 -11.26 21.17
N ILE A 82 16.46 -11.90 20.22
CA ILE A 82 16.56 -13.37 20.16
C ILE A 82 17.31 -13.90 21.38
N ASN A 83 18.44 -13.27 21.74
CA ASN A 83 19.24 -13.67 22.89
C ASN A 83 18.46 -13.53 24.21
N ASP A 84 17.75 -12.41 24.39
CA ASP A 84 16.90 -12.15 25.56
C ASP A 84 15.78 -13.20 25.67
N SER A 85 15.16 -13.55 24.54
CA SER A 85 14.12 -14.59 24.48
C SER A 85 14.67 -15.97 24.89
N PHE A 86 15.90 -16.28 24.47
CA PHE A 86 16.57 -17.54 24.81
C PHE A 86 16.97 -17.59 26.30
N GLU A 87 17.38 -16.46 26.88
CA GLU A 87 17.71 -16.35 28.29
C GLU A 87 16.47 -16.56 29.18
N ILE A 88 15.32 -15.98 28.80
CA ILE A 88 14.04 -16.20 29.47
C ILE A 88 13.67 -17.68 29.47
N LEU A 89 13.80 -18.36 28.33
CA LEU A 89 13.50 -19.80 28.19
C LEU A 89 14.42 -20.67 29.06
N ASN A 90 15.71 -20.37 29.11
CA ASN A 90 16.67 -21.16 29.89
C ASN A 90 16.53 -20.97 31.40
N ASN A 91 16.11 -19.78 31.84
CA ASN A 91 15.87 -19.48 33.24
C ASN A 91 14.41 -19.72 33.68
N PHE A 92 13.55 -20.17 32.78
CA PHE A 92 12.18 -20.54 33.11
C PHE A 92 12.17 -21.84 33.93
N LYS A 93 11.89 -21.74 35.23
CA LYS A 93 11.59 -22.88 36.09
C LYS A 93 10.08 -23.02 36.21
N PRO A 94 9.45 -24.02 35.59
CA PRO A 94 8.05 -24.32 35.86
C PRO A 94 7.93 -24.77 37.33
N CYS A 95 6.95 -24.22 38.04
CA CYS A 95 6.59 -24.68 39.39
C CYS A 95 6.04 -26.11 39.35
#